data_AF-A0A847LD77-F1
#
_entry.id   AF-A0A847LD77-F1
#
_cell.length_a   1.000
_cell.length_b   1.000
_cell.length_c   1.000
_cell.angle_alpha   90.00
_cell.angle_beta   90.00
_cell.angle_gamma   90.00
#
_symmetry.space_group_name_H-M   'P 1'
#
loop_
_entity.id
_entity.type
_entity.pdbx_description
1 polymer ?
#
loop_
_entity_poly.entity_id
_entity_poly.type
_entity_poly.pdbx_seq_one_letter_code
_entity_poly.pdbx_strand_id
1 'polypeptide(L)'
;MALVVFIVRSFKKTITLQEGQVLLGNLHVSDEKREAKSLYDRAVALANAGNVEEAIRLLTTGCLLLLEERAVLAYQDHYTNGEYLSLLVQRKKLHDLFRAPLSLFDRTVYGFSRPTRQDFEVFRVLYERLLSGGGTG
;
A
#
# COMPACT_ATOMS: atom_id res chain seq x y z
N MET A 1 19.91 0.60 -34.07
CA MET A 1 18.51 0.52 -33.57
C MET A 1 18.09 -0.94 -33.53
N ALA A 2 17.87 -1.51 -32.33
CA ALA A 2 17.12 -2.75 -32.00
C ALA A 2 17.59 -3.23 -30.61
N LEU A 3 16.99 -2.70 -29.53
CA LEU A 3 15.88 -3.26 -28.73
C LEU A 3 16.27 -4.49 -27.88
N VAL A 4 16.48 -4.22 -26.59
CA VAL A 4 16.73 -5.15 -25.49
C VAL A 4 15.42 -5.84 -25.12
N VAL A 5 15.44 -7.17 -24.97
CA VAL A 5 14.36 -7.92 -24.32
C VAL A 5 14.96 -8.73 -23.18
N PHE A 6 14.73 -8.30 -21.94
CA PHE A 6 15.14 -9.00 -20.73
C PHE A 6 13.95 -9.81 -20.20
N ILE A 7 13.98 -11.12 -20.36
CA ILE A 7 12.95 -12.04 -19.83
C ILE A 7 13.41 -12.51 -18.46
N VAL A 8 12.84 -11.97 -17.38
CA VAL A 8 13.02 -12.54 -16.04
C VAL A 8 11.96 -13.61 -15.80
N ARG A 9 12.42 -14.86 -15.71
CA ARG A 9 11.60 -16.02 -15.32
C ARG A 9 11.37 -16.00 -13.80
N SER A 10 10.13 -15.79 -13.37
CA SER A 10 9.74 -15.95 -11.97
C SER A 10 9.42 -17.41 -11.65
N PHE A 11 10.24 -18.04 -10.81
CA PHE A 11 10.00 -19.37 -10.25
C PHE A 11 8.88 -19.31 -9.21
N LYS A 12 7.74 -19.95 -9.47
CA LYS A 12 6.69 -20.18 -8.46
C LYS A 12 6.99 -21.49 -7.72
N LYS A 13 7.42 -21.41 -6.46
CA LYS A 13 7.36 -22.54 -5.53
C LYS A 13 5.98 -22.56 -4.89
N THR A 14 5.18 -23.57 -5.21
CA THR A 14 3.89 -23.83 -4.56
C THR A 14 4.15 -24.39 -3.16
N ILE A 15 4.06 -23.54 -2.14
CA ILE A 15 4.03 -23.97 -0.74
C ILE A 15 2.57 -24.16 -0.35
N THR A 16 2.23 -25.36 0.10
CA THR A 16 0.88 -25.79 0.46
C THR A 16 0.35 -24.94 1.63
N LEU A 17 -0.82 -24.33 1.43
CA LEU A 17 -1.44 -23.27 2.26
C LEU A 17 -1.67 -23.61 3.74
N GLN A 18 -1.56 -24.88 4.15
CA GLN A 18 -2.00 -25.32 5.48
C GLN A 18 -0.88 -25.33 6.54
N GLU A 19 0.37 -25.60 6.16
CA GLU A 19 1.51 -25.64 7.11
C GLU A 19 2.20 -24.27 7.27
N GLY A 20 2.04 -23.37 6.29
CA GLY A 20 2.61 -22.02 6.36
C GLY A 20 1.94 -21.10 7.39
N GLN A 21 0.65 -21.28 7.66
CA GLN A 21 -0.12 -20.35 8.50
C GLN A 21 0.25 -20.38 9.99
N VAL A 22 0.74 -21.51 10.51
CA VAL A 22 1.03 -21.66 11.95
C VAL A 22 2.45 -21.19 12.32
N LEU A 23 3.42 -21.31 11.41
CA LEU A 23 4.81 -20.87 11.63
C LEU A 23 5.04 -19.39 11.29
N LEU A 24 4.25 -18.80 10.38
CA LEU A 24 4.37 -17.38 10.00
C LEU A 24 3.71 -16.41 10.99
N GLY A 25 2.74 -16.87 11.79
CA GLY A 25 1.90 -16.01 12.63
C GLY A 25 2.63 -15.28 13.77
N ASN A 26 3.78 -15.77 14.24
CA ASN A 26 4.47 -15.22 15.42
C ASN A 26 5.80 -14.50 15.12
N LEU A 27 6.33 -14.56 13.89
CA LEU A 27 7.62 -13.95 13.54
C LEU A 27 7.50 -12.73 12.60
N HIS A 28 6.45 -12.63 11.77
CA HIS A 28 6.33 -11.54 10.79
C HIS A 28 5.64 -10.27 11.31
N VAL A 29 4.71 -10.40 12.26
CA VAL A 29 3.88 -9.28 12.78
C VAL A 29 4.72 -8.17 13.45
N SER A 30 5.94 -8.45 13.92
CA SER A 30 6.79 -7.47 14.61
C SER A 30 7.64 -6.60 13.69
N ASP A 31 8.10 -7.14 12.56
CA ASP A 31 9.02 -6.42 11.66
C ASP A 31 8.26 -5.63 10.60
N GLU A 32 7.16 -6.18 10.08
CA GLU A 32 6.31 -5.55 9.06
C GLU A 32 5.54 -4.36 9.65
N LYS A 33 4.94 -4.52 10.83
CA LYS A 33 4.28 -3.41 11.54
C LYS A 33 5.27 -2.31 11.93
N ARG A 34 6.54 -2.67 12.18
CA ARG A 34 7.64 -1.71 12.41
C ARG A 34 7.99 -0.99 11.11
N GLU A 35 7.98 -1.67 9.96
CA GLU A 35 8.18 -1.08 8.64
C GLU A 35 7.03 -0.13 8.27
N ALA A 36 5.76 -0.54 8.44
CA ALA A 36 4.60 0.31 8.20
C ALA A 36 4.62 1.56 9.11
N LYS A 37 4.90 1.39 10.42
CA LYS A 37 5.06 2.53 11.33
C LYS A 37 6.22 3.45 10.92
N SER A 38 7.33 2.89 10.45
CA SER A 38 8.47 3.65 9.93
C SER A 38 8.08 4.47 8.69
N LEU A 39 7.25 3.92 7.79
CA LEU A 39 6.71 4.64 6.64
C LEU A 39 5.82 5.82 7.06
N TYR A 40 4.98 5.63 8.07
CA TYR A 40 4.14 6.71 8.61
C TYR A 40 4.97 7.85 9.19
N ASP A 41 5.93 7.55 10.06
CA ASP A 41 6.78 8.55 10.72
C ASP A 41 7.59 9.34 9.66
N ARG A 42 8.12 8.65 8.63
CA ARG A 42 8.82 9.27 7.50
C ARG A 42 7.89 10.14 6.65
N ALA A 43 6.66 9.69 6.39
CA ALA A 43 5.69 10.45 5.62
C ALA A 43 5.32 11.77 6.32
N VAL A 44 5.11 11.73 7.63
CA VAL A 44 4.84 12.93 8.44
C VAL A 44 6.02 13.91 8.37
N ALA A 45 7.26 13.42 8.50
CA ALA A 45 8.45 14.25 8.40
C ALA A 45 8.56 14.94 7.02
N LEU A 46 8.32 14.19 5.94
CA LEU A 46 8.33 14.72 4.57
C LEU A 46 7.24 15.75 4.33
N ALA A 47 6.02 15.51 4.80
CA ALA A 47 4.92 16.47 4.69
C ALA A 47 5.25 17.78 5.41
N ASN A 48 5.84 17.70 6.61
CA ASN A 48 6.28 18.88 7.36
C ASN A 48 7.44 19.64 6.68
N ALA A 49 8.29 18.94 5.93
CA ALA A 49 9.34 19.52 5.12
C ALA A 49 8.84 20.11 3.78
N GLY A 50 7.55 20.02 3.47
CA GLY A 50 6.96 20.47 2.21
C GLY A 50 7.04 19.46 1.07
N ASN A 51 7.61 18.28 1.31
CA ASN A 51 7.71 17.16 0.36
C ASN A 51 6.41 16.32 0.38
N VAL A 52 5.29 16.97 0.10
CA VAL A 52 3.94 16.39 0.24
C VAL A 52 3.71 15.22 -0.73
N GLU A 53 4.25 15.29 -1.94
CA GLU A 53 4.11 14.21 -2.93
C GLU A 53 4.72 12.90 -2.41
N GLU A 54 5.96 12.96 -1.92
CA GLU A 54 6.64 11.79 -1.38
C GLU A 54 5.97 11.28 -0.10
N ALA A 55 5.45 12.18 0.73
CA ALA A 55 4.67 11.81 1.89
C ALA A 55 3.40 11.01 1.51
N ILE A 56 2.69 11.42 0.46
CA ILE A 56 1.53 10.71 -0.09
C ILE A 56 1.94 9.34 -0.64
N ARG A 57 3.09 9.24 -1.33
CA ARG A 57 3.64 7.95 -1.81
C ARG A 57 3.88 6.98 -0.66
N LEU A 58 4.58 7.41 0.39
CA LEU A 58 4.85 6.55 1.54
C LEU A 58 3.58 6.09 2.26
N LEU A 59 2.59 6.96 2.44
CA LEU A 59 1.32 6.56 3.06
C LEU A 59 0.52 5.60 2.18
N THR A 60 0.54 5.78 0.86
CA THR A 60 -0.12 4.87 -0.08
C THR A 60 0.51 3.49 -0.02
N THR A 61 1.85 3.41 -0.10
CA THR A 61 2.59 2.15 0.07
C THR A 61 2.31 1.52 1.43
N GLY A 62 2.35 2.30 2.51
CA GLY A 62 2.02 1.81 3.85
C GLY A 62 0.61 1.24 3.95
N CYS A 63 -0.39 1.86 3.31
CA CYS A 63 -1.75 1.33 3.27
C CYS A 63 -1.82 -0.03 2.56
N LEU A 64 -1.09 -0.20 1.46
CA LEU A 64 -1.06 -1.45 0.70
C LEU A 64 -0.34 -2.57 1.47
N LEU A 65 0.77 -2.25 2.16
CA LEU A 65 1.46 -3.19 3.04
C LEU A 65 0.56 -3.63 4.21
N LEU A 66 -0.20 -2.72 4.83
CA LEU A 66 -1.17 -3.08 5.87
C LEU A 66 -2.28 -4.02 5.36
N LEU A 67 -2.62 -3.95 4.07
CA LEU A 67 -3.55 -4.90 3.44
C LEU A 67 -2.86 -6.25 3.19
N GLU A 68 -1.60 -6.25 2.80
CA GLU A 68 -0.78 -7.47 2.65
C GLU A 68 -0.58 -8.20 3.97
N GLU A 69 -0.25 -7.50 5.05
CA GLU A 69 -0.16 -8.03 6.42
C GLU A 69 -1.45 -8.77 6.84
N ARG A 70 -2.60 -8.38 6.28
CA ARG A 70 -3.92 -8.98 6.57
C ARG A 70 -4.34 -10.03 5.55
N ALA A 71 -3.44 -10.44 4.67
CA ALA A 71 -3.74 -11.33 3.55
C ALA A 71 -4.94 -10.86 2.71
N VAL A 72 -5.11 -9.55 2.55
CA VAL A 72 -6.17 -8.96 1.73
C VAL A 72 -5.78 -9.03 0.25
N LEU A 73 -4.53 -8.68 -0.04
CA LEU A 73 -3.88 -8.69 -1.36
C LEU A 73 -2.38 -8.93 -1.15
N ALA A 74 -1.63 -9.15 -2.22
CA ALA A 74 -0.16 -9.13 -2.17
C ALA A 74 0.32 -7.83 -2.80
N TYR A 75 1.21 -7.10 -2.12
CA TYR A 75 1.78 -5.87 -2.64
C TYR A 75 2.79 -6.20 -3.74
N GLN A 76 2.71 -5.46 -4.84
CA GLN A 76 3.55 -5.58 -6.03
C GLN A 76 3.91 -4.17 -6.51
N ASP A 77 5.18 -3.82 -6.49
CA ASP A 77 5.69 -2.50 -6.90
C ASP A 77 5.32 -2.09 -8.34
N HIS A 78 5.12 -3.08 -9.21
CA HIS A 78 4.77 -2.90 -10.61
C HIS A 78 3.26 -2.75 -10.87
N TYR A 79 2.41 -2.92 -9.85
CA TYR A 79 0.96 -2.71 -10.00
C TYR A 79 0.61 -1.23 -9.94
N THR A 80 -0.27 -0.84 -10.85
CA THR A 80 -0.93 0.46 -10.87
C THR A 80 -2.04 0.54 -9.82
N ASN A 81 -2.42 1.77 -9.47
CA ASN A 81 -3.55 2.02 -8.57
C ASN A 81 -4.87 1.40 -9.07
N GLY A 82 -5.10 1.38 -10.38
CA GLY A 82 -6.27 0.73 -10.99
C GLY A 82 -6.24 -0.80 -10.85
N GLU A 83 -5.07 -1.42 -10.95
CA GLU A 83 -4.91 -2.86 -10.71
C GLU A 83 -5.17 -3.20 -9.24
N TYR A 84 -4.66 -2.39 -8.30
CA TYR A 84 -5.00 -2.56 -6.88
C TYR A 84 -6.50 -2.43 -6.59
N LEU A 85 -7.19 -1.45 -7.18
CA LEU A 85 -8.64 -1.35 -7.06
C LEU A 85 -9.34 -2.58 -7.63
N SER A 86 -8.87 -3.11 -8.75
CA SER A 86 -9.44 -4.32 -9.36
C SER A 86 -9.31 -5.53 -8.44
N LEU A 87 -8.20 -5.69 -7.73
CA LEU A 87 -8.03 -6.74 -6.71
C LEU A 87 -8.99 -6.58 -5.53
N LEU A 88 -9.34 -5.35 -5.17
CA LEU A 88 -10.26 -5.05 -4.08
C LEU A 88 -11.73 -5.19 -4.46
N VAL A 89 -12.09 -5.42 -5.73
CA VAL A 89 -13.49 -5.39 -6.20
C VAL A 89 -14.39 -6.39 -5.48
N GLN A 90 -13.84 -7.55 -5.07
CA GLN A 90 -14.57 -8.58 -4.30
C GLN A 90 -14.80 -8.17 -2.84
N ARG A 91 -14.06 -7.17 -2.35
CA ARG A 91 -14.13 -6.63 -0.98
C ARG A 91 -14.68 -5.21 -1.02
N LYS A 92 -15.96 -5.07 -1.38
CA LYS A 92 -16.64 -3.79 -1.66
C LYS A 92 -16.32 -2.66 -0.66
N LYS A 93 -16.32 -2.93 0.65
CA LYS A 93 -15.99 -1.94 1.68
C LYS A 93 -14.57 -1.37 1.53
N LEU A 94 -13.58 -2.21 1.23
CA LEU A 94 -12.20 -1.79 1.00
C LEU A 94 -12.03 -1.12 -0.36
N HIS A 95 -12.67 -1.65 -1.40
CA HIS A 95 -12.72 -0.99 -2.70
C HIS A 95 -13.22 0.45 -2.59
N ASP A 96 -14.37 0.66 -1.95
CA ASP A 96 -14.98 1.98 -1.80
C ASP A 96 -14.11 2.91 -0.93
N LEU A 97 -13.42 2.34 0.08
CA LEU A 97 -12.48 3.07 0.93
C LEU A 97 -11.24 3.56 0.15
N PHE A 98 -10.71 2.75 -0.77
CA PHE A 98 -9.50 3.07 -1.53
C PHE A 98 -9.76 3.84 -2.83
N ARG A 99 -10.98 3.76 -3.39
CA ARG A 99 -11.30 4.36 -4.68
C ARG A 99 -10.95 5.85 -4.75
N ALA A 100 -11.44 6.64 -3.79
CA ALA A 100 -11.22 8.09 -3.80
C ALA A 100 -9.75 8.46 -3.52
N PRO A 101 -9.06 7.90 -2.51
CA PRO A 101 -7.63 8.14 -2.29
C PRO A 101 -6.75 7.78 -3.49
N LEU A 102 -6.95 6.63 -4.13
CA LEU A 102 -6.13 6.21 -5.27
C LEU A 102 -6.39 7.07 -6.52
N SER A 103 -7.64 7.49 -6.76
CA SER A 103 -7.94 8.48 -7.80
C SER A 103 -7.30 9.85 -7.51
N LEU A 104 -7.22 10.25 -6.23
CA LEU A 104 -6.53 11.48 -5.82
C LEU A 104 -5.03 11.37 -6.06
N PHE A 105 -4.42 10.22 -5.72
CA PHE A 105 -3.02 9.93 -5.98
C PHE A 105 -2.70 10.09 -7.46
N ASP A 106 -3.50 9.48 -8.34
CA ASP A 106 -3.26 9.54 -9.79
C ASP A 106 -3.24 10.99 -10.30
N ARG A 107 -4.11 11.84 -9.74
CA ARG A 107 -4.18 13.26 -10.09
C ARG A 107 -2.98 14.06 -9.58
N THR A 108 -2.56 13.84 -8.33
CA THR A 108 -1.55 14.69 -7.69
C THR A 108 -0.12 14.26 -7.99
N VAL A 109 0.10 12.96 -8.13
CA VAL A 109 1.44 12.37 -8.28
C VAL A 109 1.85 12.25 -9.75
N TYR A 110 0.91 11.97 -10.67
CA TYR A 110 1.19 11.96 -12.12
C TYR A 110 1.01 13.34 -12.78
N GLY A 111 0.97 14.41 -11.99
CA GLY A 111 1.29 15.75 -12.48
C GLY A 111 0.11 16.60 -12.98
N PHE A 112 -1.14 16.26 -12.62
CA PHE A 112 -2.29 17.11 -12.98
C PHE A 112 -2.53 18.24 -11.98
N SER A 113 -1.96 18.17 -10.77
CA SER A 113 -2.06 19.22 -9.74
C SER A 113 -0.96 19.07 -8.69
N ARG A 114 -0.47 20.19 -8.12
CA ARG A 114 0.49 20.14 -7.01
C ARG A 114 -0.21 19.60 -5.74
N PRO A 115 0.30 18.52 -5.10
CA PRO A 115 -0.31 18.00 -3.88
C PRO A 115 -0.26 19.03 -2.75
N THR A 116 -1.35 19.10 -2.02
CA THR A 116 -1.54 19.99 -0.88
C THR A 116 -1.49 19.21 0.43
N ARG A 117 -1.33 19.92 1.55
CA ARG A 117 -1.40 19.30 2.87
C ARG A 117 -2.76 18.64 3.12
N GLN A 118 -3.84 19.18 2.55
CA GLN A 118 -5.16 18.57 2.61
C GLN A 118 -5.19 17.20 1.92
N ASP A 119 -4.49 17.06 0.79
CA ASP A 119 -4.39 15.77 0.10
C ASP A 119 -3.65 14.75 0.96
N PHE A 120 -2.56 15.14 1.62
CA PHE A 120 -1.85 14.28 2.57
C PHE A 120 -2.75 13.77 3.70
N GLU A 121 -3.60 14.63 4.27
CA GLU A 121 -4.53 14.24 5.34
C GLU A 121 -5.51 13.13 4.92
N VAL A 122 -5.90 13.08 3.64
CA VAL A 122 -6.75 11.99 3.12
C VAL A 122 -6.05 10.64 3.26
N PHE A 123 -4.77 10.56 2.90
CA PHE A 123 -3.98 9.33 3.02
C PHE A 123 -3.64 9.02 4.48
N ARG A 124 -3.41 10.04 5.31
CA ARG A 124 -3.13 9.85 6.74
C ARG A 124 -4.31 9.20 7.44
N VAL A 125 -5.51 9.73 7.22
CA VAL A 125 -6.76 9.18 7.79
C VAL A 125 -7.03 7.78 7.27
N LEU A 126 -6.78 7.50 5.98
CA LEU A 126 -6.89 6.15 5.42
C LEU A 126 -5.96 5.18 6.16
N TYR A 127 -4.69 5.54 6.31
CA TYR A 127 -3.68 4.71 6.96
C TYR A 127 -4.04 4.43 8.43
N GLU A 128 -4.43 5.46 9.18
CA GLU A 128 -4.87 5.33 10.57
C GLU A 128 -6.13 4.47 10.73
N ARG A 129 -7.08 4.59 9.79
CA ARG A 129 -8.28 3.76 9.76
C ARG A 129 -7.93 2.29 9.51
N LEU A 130 -6.96 2.03 8.65
CA LEU A 130 -6.46 0.66 8.44
C LEU A 130 -5.82 0.15 9.72
N LEU A 131 -4.87 0.89 10.32
CA LEU A 131 -4.22 0.49 11.58
C LEU A 131 -5.21 0.16 12.70
N SER A 132 -6.20 1.03 12.93
CA SER A 132 -7.22 0.85 13.97
C SER A 132 -8.23 -0.27 13.66
N GLY A 133 -8.52 -0.51 12.39
CA GLY A 133 -9.43 -1.56 11.94
C GLY A 133 -8.89 -2.99 12.01
N GLY A 134 -7.70 -3.21 12.59
CA GLY A 134 -7.11 -4.54 12.82
C GLY A 134 -7.52 -5.20 14.15
N GLY A 135 -8.44 -4.60 14.90
CA GLY A 135 -8.83 -5.04 16.26
C GLY A 135 -10.21 -5.67 16.42
N THR A 136 -11.05 -5.75 15.39
CA THR A 136 -12.40 -6.33 15.52
C THR A 136 -12.89 -6.94 14.21
N GLY A 137 -13.08 -8.26 14.21
CA GLY A 137 -13.67 -9.04 13.12
C GLY A 137 -13.18 -10.47 13.15
#